data_AF-A3J9D5-F1
#
_entry.id   AF-A3J9D5-F1
#
_cell.length_a   1.000
_cell.length_b   1.000
_cell.length_c   1.000
_cell.angle_alpha   90.00
_cell.angle_beta   90.00
_cell.angle_gamma   90.00
#
_symmetry.space_group_name_H-M   'P 1'
#
loop_
_entity.id
_entity.type
_entity.pdbx_description
1 polymer ?
#
loop_
_entity_poly.entity_id
_entity_poly.type
_entity_poly.pdbx_seq_one_letter_code
_entity_poly.pdbx_strand_id
1 'polypeptide(L)'
;MIMFTPHQSAYFANWLTQTGKVENRVSRAMASARVDMNPHQIEAARFALKSPLEKGVLLADEVGLGKTIEASLVMAQKWAEGKRNILLVVPASLRKQWSQELQDKFELPSIIIDSKVAAALKKEGIHNPFSHECKIVICSYEYVARQKEKVQLVDWH
;
A
#
# COMPACT_ATOMS: atom_id res chain seq x y z
N MET A 1 -7.24 -42.73 -6.25
CA MET A 1 -6.42 -41.81 -5.42
C MET A 1 -5.42 -41.16 -6.36
N ILE A 2 -5.53 -39.86 -6.62
CA ILE A 2 -4.64 -39.19 -7.57
C ILE A 2 -3.27 -39.05 -6.87
N MET A 3 -2.25 -39.75 -7.37
CA MET A 3 -0.87 -39.56 -6.90
C MET A 3 -0.27 -38.35 -7.61
N PHE A 4 0.01 -37.30 -6.84
CA PHE A 4 0.76 -36.15 -7.32
C PHE A 4 2.25 -36.49 -7.40
N THR A 5 2.93 -36.01 -8.42
CA THR A 5 4.40 -36.10 -8.48
C THR A 5 5.03 -35.31 -7.33
N PRO A 6 6.28 -35.59 -6.91
CA PRO A 6 6.95 -34.83 -5.86
C PRO A 6 6.94 -33.31 -6.10
N HIS A 7 7.08 -32.88 -7.36
CA HIS A 7 7.00 -31.47 -7.76
C HIS A 7 5.59 -30.89 -7.61
N GLN A 8 4.55 -31.63 -7.99
CA GLN A 8 3.16 -31.21 -7.82
C GLN A 8 2.81 -31.09 -6.34
N SER A 9 3.22 -32.05 -5.51
CA SER A 9 3.02 -32.01 -4.05
C SER A 9 3.69 -30.79 -3.40
N ALA A 10 4.93 -30.48 -3.79
CA ALA A 10 5.63 -29.29 -3.31
C ALA A 10 4.96 -27.99 -3.78
N TYR A 11 4.49 -27.94 -5.03
CA TYR A 11 3.72 -26.83 -5.57
C TYR A 11 2.42 -26.61 -4.78
N PHE A 12 1.63 -27.66 -4.54
CA PHE A 12 0.38 -27.57 -3.78
C PHE A 12 0.60 -27.18 -2.32
N ALA A 13 1.63 -27.72 -1.66
CA ALA A 13 1.98 -27.34 -0.29
C ALA A 13 2.36 -25.86 -0.18
N ASN A 14 3.17 -25.36 -1.13
CA ASN A 14 3.51 -23.94 -1.22
C ASN A 14 2.27 -23.07 -1.49
N TRP A 15 1.41 -23.48 -2.44
CA TRP A 15 0.18 -22.78 -2.77
C TRP A 15 -0.79 -22.67 -1.57
N LEU A 16 -1.02 -23.76 -0.83
CA LEU A 16 -1.85 -23.76 0.38
C LEU A 16 -1.26 -22.84 1.47
N THR A 17 0.05 -22.90 1.67
CA THR A 17 0.76 -22.06 2.65
C THR A 17 0.66 -20.57 2.29
N GLN A 18 0.84 -20.22 1.02
CA GLN A 18 0.71 -18.84 0.54
C GLN A 18 -0.73 -18.34 0.67
N THR A 19 -1.70 -19.18 0.33
CA THR A 19 -3.14 -18.83 0.40
C THR A 19 -3.57 -18.55 1.84
N GLY A 20 -3.21 -19.42 2.80
CA GLY A 20 -3.51 -19.19 4.22
C GLY A 20 -2.81 -17.96 4.80
N LYS A 21 -1.58 -17.65 4.35
CA LYS A 21 -0.90 -16.41 4.74
C LYS A 21 -1.63 -15.17 4.22
N VAL A 22 -2.05 -15.15 2.95
CA VAL A 22 -2.79 -14.01 2.38
C VAL A 22 -4.13 -13.80 3.07
N GLU A 23 -4.85 -14.87 3.36
CA GLU A 23 -6.12 -14.80 4.09
C GLU A 23 -5.92 -14.17 5.48
N ASN A 24 -4.95 -14.68 6.26
CA ASN A 24 -4.62 -14.11 7.56
C ASN A 24 -4.13 -12.66 7.49
N ARG A 25 -3.43 -12.30 6.40
CA ARG A 25 -3.00 -10.92 6.12
C ARG A 25 -4.25 -10.05 5.98
N VAL A 26 -5.09 -10.29 4.98
CA VAL A 26 -6.28 -9.45 4.72
C VAL A 26 -7.19 -9.34 5.93
N SER A 27 -7.43 -10.43 6.67
CA SER A 27 -8.24 -10.42 7.89
C SER A 27 -7.73 -9.45 8.96
N ARG A 28 -6.41 -9.27 9.09
CA ARG A 28 -5.82 -8.36 10.09
C ARG A 28 -6.06 -6.89 9.73
N ALA A 29 -5.83 -6.52 8.48
CA ALA A 29 -6.11 -5.16 8.01
C ALA A 29 -7.61 -4.83 8.06
N MET A 30 -8.47 -5.83 7.78
CA MET A 30 -9.91 -5.69 7.93
C MET A 30 -10.35 -5.41 9.36
N ALA A 31 -9.80 -6.15 10.33
CA ALA A 31 -10.13 -5.96 11.74
C ALA A 31 -9.77 -4.56 12.27
N SER A 32 -8.75 -3.91 11.68
CA SER A 32 -8.35 -2.53 12.03
C SER A 32 -9.10 -1.44 11.26
N ALA A 33 -9.80 -1.78 10.17
CA ALA A 33 -10.49 -0.79 9.36
C ALA A 33 -11.87 -0.46 9.94
N ARG A 34 -12.23 0.81 9.93
CA ARG A 34 -13.54 1.33 10.39
C ARG A 34 -14.60 1.33 9.30
N VAL A 35 -14.45 0.48 8.28
CA VAL A 35 -15.29 0.48 7.07
C VAL A 35 -15.81 -0.92 6.81
N ASP A 36 -17.11 -1.02 6.57
CA ASP A 36 -17.72 -2.24 6.04
C ASP A 36 -17.25 -2.47 4.59
N MET A 37 -16.45 -3.51 4.40
CA MET A 37 -15.89 -3.84 3.09
C MET A 37 -16.80 -4.79 2.34
N ASN A 38 -17.02 -4.47 1.07
CA ASN A 38 -17.74 -5.38 0.19
C ASN A 38 -16.86 -6.58 -0.19
N PRO A 39 -17.45 -7.78 -0.42
CA PRO A 39 -16.69 -8.98 -0.76
C PRO A 39 -15.73 -8.81 -1.95
N HIS A 40 -16.10 -8.02 -2.97
CA HIS A 40 -15.23 -7.77 -4.12
C HIS A 40 -13.96 -6.99 -3.74
N GLN A 41 -14.05 -6.06 -2.78
CA GLN A 41 -12.90 -5.26 -2.33
C GLN A 41 -11.88 -6.11 -1.58
N ILE A 42 -12.38 -7.11 -0.84
CA ILE A 42 -11.55 -8.10 -0.16
C ILE A 42 -10.79 -8.94 -1.19
N GLU A 43 -11.47 -9.36 -2.27
CA GLU A 43 -10.83 -10.16 -3.32
C GLU A 43 -9.81 -9.33 -4.10
N ALA A 44 -10.11 -8.06 -4.41
CA ALA A 44 -9.16 -7.14 -5.06
C ALA A 44 -7.89 -6.95 -4.21
N ALA A 45 -8.02 -6.78 -2.89
CA ALA A 45 -6.86 -6.68 -2.00
C ALA A 45 -6.12 -8.01 -1.87
N ARG A 46 -6.82 -9.15 -1.82
CA ARG A 46 -6.19 -10.47 -1.85
C ARG A 46 -5.37 -10.65 -3.13
N PHE A 47 -5.92 -10.27 -4.27
CA PHE A 47 -5.23 -10.30 -5.56
C PHE A 47 -3.98 -9.41 -5.54
N ALA A 48 -4.09 -8.16 -5.07
CA ALA A 48 -2.98 -7.23 -4.95
C ALA A 48 -1.85 -7.75 -4.03
N LEU A 49 -2.20 -8.47 -2.95
CA LEU A 49 -1.24 -9.02 -1.99
C LEU A 49 -0.68 -10.41 -2.37
N LYS A 50 -1.37 -11.13 -3.27
CA LYS A 50 -1.04 -12.47 -3.77
C LYS A 50 0.03 -12.49 -4.84
N SER A 51 0.50 -11.33 -5.31
CA SER A 51 1.50 -11.27 -6.37
C SER A 51 2.91 -11.00 -5.83
N PRO A 52 3.57 -11.94 -5.12
CA PRO A 52 4.97 -11.81 -4.75
C PRO A 52 5.93 -12.05 -5.93
N LEU A 53 5.42 -12.51 -7.09
CA LEU A 53 6.20 -12.74 -8.30
C LEU A 53 6.11 -11.59 -9.33
N GLU A 54 5.03 -10.80 -9.31
CA GLU A 54 4.87 -9.66 -10.21
C GLU A 54 5.30 -8.37 -9.52
N LYS A 55 6.01 -7.51 -10.26
CA LYS A 55 6.59 -6.26 -9.75
C LYS A 55 5.55 -5.17 -9.42
N GLY A 56 4.26 -5.49 -9.45
CA GLY A 56 3.15 -4.57 -9.25
C GLY A 56 1.83 -5.14 -9.75
N VAL A 57 0.72 -4.49 -9.38
CA VAL A 57 -0.64 -4.89 -9.75
C VAL A 57 -1.38 -3.67 -10.28
N LEU A 58 -2.20 -3.86 -11.31
CA LEU A 58 -3.09 -2.84 -11.86
C LEU A 58 -4.54 -3.15 -11.44
N LEU A 59 -5.12 -2.28 -10.60
CA LEU A 59 -6.54 -2.33 -10.24
C LEU A 59 -7.33 -1.45 -11.22
N ALA A 60 -8.14 -2.08 -12.07
CA ALA A 60 -8.81 -1.40 -13.20
C ALA A 60 -10.35 -1.56 -13.17
N ASP A 61 -10.93 -1.68 -11.98
CA ASP A 61 -12.39 -1.82 -11.82
C ASP A 61 -13.16 -0.58 -12.32
N GLU A 62 -14.49 -0.65 -12.39
CA GLU A 62 -15.35 0.48 -12.75
C GLU A 62 -15.24 1.68 -11.79
N VAL A 63 -15.50 2.89 -12.30
CA VAL A 63 -15.49 4.13 -11.50
C VAL A 63 -16.55 4.03 -10.39
N GLY A 64 -16.15 4.30 -9.14
CA GLY A 64 -17.06 4.27 -7.99
C GLY A 64 -17.08 2.96 -7.19
N LEU A 65 -16.44 1.88 -7.65
CA LEU A 65 -16.43 0.58 -6.93
C LEU A 65 -15.56 0.52 -5.66
N GLY A 66 -14.81 1.60 -5.36
CA GLY A 66 -14.04 1.70 -4.11
C GLY A 66 -12.54 1.40 -4.25
N LYS A 67 -11.93 1.65 -5.41
CA LYS A 67 -10.46 1.56 -5.61
C LYS A 67 -9.62 2.23 -4.51
N THR A 68 -10.09 3.36 -3.98
CA THR A 68 -9.43 4.04 -2.86
C THR A 68 -9.41 3.17 -1.60
N ILE A 69 -10.52 2.50 -1.29
CA ILE A 69 -10.64 1.56 -0.16
C ILE A 69 -9.74 0.35 -0.39
N GLU A 70 -9.75 -0.23 -1.59
CA GLU A 70 -8.93 -1.40 -1.93
C GLU A 70 -7.43 -1.10 -1.80
N ALA A 71 -6.96 0.01 -2.36
CA ALA A 71 -5.58 0.44 -2.22
C ALA A 71 -5.22 0.76 -0.77
N SER A 72 -6.13 1.38 -0.01
CA SER A 72 -5.93 1.66 1.42
C SER A 72 -5.88 0.38 2.25
N LEU A 73 -6.66 -0.64 1.90
CA LEU A 73 -6.62 -1.95 2.52
C LEU A 73 -5.27 -2.65 2.27
N VAL A 74 -4.74 -2.55 1.06
CA VAL A 74 -3.41 -3.06 0.72
C VAL A 74 -2.32 -2.33 1.53
N MET A 75 -2.40 -1.00 1.62
CA MET A 75 -1.46 -0.21 2.43
C MET A 75 -1.58 -0.53 3.93
N ALA A 76 -2.80 -0.67 4.45
CA ALA A 76 -3.06 -1.07 5.83
C ALA A 76 -2.44 -2.44 6.13
N GLN A 77 -2.52 -3.37 5.18
CA GLN A 77 -1.94 -4.68 5.36
C GLN A 77 -0.41 -4.67 5.35
N LYS A 78 0.20 -3.94 4.42
CA LYS A 78 1.65 -3.69 4.40
C LYS A 78 2.10 -3.01 5.70
N TRP A 79 1.30 -2.09 6.21
CA TRP A 79 1.53 -1.46 7.50
C TRP A 79 1.47 -2.46 8.65
N ALA A 80 0.48 -3.35 8.68
CA ALA A 80 0.38 -4.39 9.71
C ALA A 80 1.54 -5.40 9.67
N GLU A 81 2.26 -5.50 8.55
CA GLU A 81 3.49 -6.29 8.37
C GLU A 81 4.78 -5.55 8.76
N GLY A 82 4.68 -4.31 9.22
CA GLY A 82 5.84 -3.50 9.57
C GLY A 82 6.52 -2.82 8.37
N LYS A 83 5.91 -2.85 7.17
CA LYS A 83 6.38 -2.08 6.03
C LYS A 83 5.98 -0.61 6.23
N ARG A 84 6.97 0.25 6.49
CA ARG A 84 6.76 1.67 6.84
C ARG A 84 7.08 2.63 5.69
N ASN A 85 7.92 2.20 4.74
CA ASN A 85 8.31 3.01 3.59
C ASN A 85 7.30 2.82 2.45
N ILE A 86 6.17 3.53 2.52
CA ILE A 86 5.11 3.49 1.52
C ILE A 86 4.97 4.87 0.86
N LEU A 87 5.06 4.91 -0.47
CA LEU A 87 4.86 6.12 -1.29
C LEU A 87 3.52 6.04 -2.02
N LEU A 88 2.66 7.03 -1.76
CA LEU A 88 1.39 7.20 -2.45
C LEU A 88 1.47 8.39 -3.42
N VAL A 89 1.47 8.11 -4.71
CA VAL A 89 1.49 9.12 -5.77
C VAL A 89 0.10 9.29 -6.34
N VAL A 90 -0.47 10.50 -6.21
CA VAL A 90 -1.84 10.80 -6.62
C VAL A 90 -1.93 12.20 -7.24
N PRO A 91 -2.99 12.52 -8.02
CA PRO A 91 -3.21 13.88 -8.51
C PRO A 91 -3.19 14.91 -7.38
N ALA A 92 -2.67 16.11 -7.64
CA ALA A 92 -2.47 17.13 -6.61
C ALA A 92 -3.74 17.49 -5.83
N SER A 93 -4.91 17.42 -6.49
CA SER A 93 -6.24 17.67 -5.93
C SER A 93 -6.71 16.58 -4.96
N LEU A 94 -6.30 15.33 -5.15
CA LEU A 94 -6.77 14.18 -4.36
C LEU A 94 -5.93 13.91 -3.11
N ARG A 95 -4.74 14.51 -2.96
CA ARG A 95 -3.82 14.25 -1.83
C ARG A 95 -4.47 14.41 -0.46
N LYS A 96 -5.29 15.46 -0.28
CA LYS A 96 -5.99 15.72 0.98
C LYS A 96 -7.07 14.67 1.25
N GLN A 97 -7.84 14.31 0.22
CA GLN A 97 -8.85 13.27 0.32
C GLN A 97 -8.22 11.94 0.72
N TRP A 98 -7.12 11.53 0.07
CA TRP A 98 -6.39 10.31 0.44
C TRP A 98 -5.87 10.35 1.88
N SER A 99 -5.29 11.48 2.31
CA SER A 99 -4.81 11.62 3.69
C SER A 99 -5.94 11.47 4.72
N GLN A 100 -7.10 12.07 4.45
CA GLN A 100 -8.29 11.93 5.30
C GLN A 100 -8.82 10.49 5.30
N GLU A 101 -8.97 9.87 4.13
CA GLU A 101 -9.46 8.49 4.06
C GLU A 101 -8.54 7.50 4.78
N LEU A 102 -7.21 7.65 4.63
CA LEU A 102 -6.24 6.82 5.35
C LEU A 102 -6.34 6.99 6.87
N GLN A 103 -6.52 8.21 7.34
CA GLN A 103 -6.63 8.51 8.77
C GLN A 103 -7.97 8.03 9.34
N ASP A 104 -9.07 8.39 8.70
CA ASP A 104 -10.42 8.21 9.24
C ASP A 104 -10.89 6.74 9.14
N LYS A 105 -10.51 6.06 8.06
CA LYS A 105 -11.00 4.70 7.77
C LYS A 105 -10.04 3.61 8.21
N PHE A 106 -8.73 3.89 8.23
CA PHE A 106 -7.69 2.88 8.47
C PHE A 106 -6.71 3.27 9.58
N GLU A 107 -6.85 4.46 10.17
CA GLU A 107 -5.94 4.98 11.22
C GLU A 107 -4.46 4.98 10.80
N LEU A 108 -4.22 5.14 9.49
CA LEU A 108 -2.87 5.12 8.94
C LEU A 108 -2.26 6.52 8.96
N PRO A 109 -1.10 6.71 9.62
CA PRO A 109 -0.44 8.00 9.67
C PRO A 109 0.12 8.35 8.29
N SER A 110 -0.21 9.54 7.80
CA SER A 110 0.22 10.01 6.49
C SER A 110 0.79 11.42 6.55
N ILE A 111 1.66 11.76 5.60
CA ILE A 111 2.19 13.12 5.43
C ILE A 111 2.14 13.52 3.96
N ILE A 112 1.58 14.69 3.68
CA ILE A 112 1.58 15.26 2.33
C ILE A 112 2.87 16.07 2.15
N ILE A 113 3.69 15.67 1.19
CA ILE A 113 4.93 16.37 0.85
C ILE A 113 4.73 17.20 -0.42
N ASP A 114 5.08 18.48 -0.32
CA ASP A 114 5.20 19.41 -1.43
C ASP A 114 6.42 20.32 -1.27
N SER A 115 6.61 21.26 -2.19
CA SER A 115 7.75 22.19 -2.15
C SER A 115 7.79 23.04 -0.89
N LYS A 116 6.64 23.42 -0.31
CA LYS A 116 6.58 24.25 0.90
C LYS A 116 6.96 23.42 2.12
N VAL A 117 6.37 22.23 2.25
CA VAL A 117 6.67 21.30 3.35
C VAL A 117 8.13 20.88 3.29
N ALA A 118 8.65 20.52 2.12
CA ALA A 118 10.05 20.16 1.96
C ALA A 118 11.01 21.32 2.30
N ALA A 119 10.65 22.56 1.99
CA ALA A 119 11.44 23.72 2.39
C ALA A 119 11.43 23.93 3.91
N ALA A 120 10.29 23.68 4.58
CA ALA A 120 10.19 23.73 6.03
C ALA A 120 11.04 22.63 6.69
N LEU A 121 10.91 21.38 6.24
CA LEU A 121 11.69 20.23 6.71
C LEU A 121 13.20 20.45 6.54
N LYS A 122 13.61 21.08 5.44
CA LYS A 122 15.02 21.44 5.21
C LYS A 122 15.55 22.39 6.28
N LYS A 123 14.73 23.33 6.78
CA LYS A 123 15.11 24.24 7.87
C LYS A 123 15.24 23.52 9.21
N GLU A 124 14.49 22.44 9.40
CA GLU A 124 14.56 21.56 10.57
C GLU A 124 15.71 20.55 10.51
N GLY A 125 16.55 20.62 9.46
CA GLY A 125 17.71 19.72 9.29
C GLY A 125 17.40 18.43 8.53
N ILE A 126 16.15 18.20 8.12
CA ILE A 126 15.77 17.01 7.34
C ILE A 126 16.07 17.29 5.86
N HIS A 127 17.14 16.66 5.35
CA HIS A 127 17.59 16.87 3.96
C HIS A 127 16.76 16.09 2.94
N ASN A 128 16.32 14.88 3.27
CA ASN A 128 15.42 14.11 2.44
C ASN A 128 13.99 14.15 3.00
N PRO A 129 13.05 14.88 2.36
CA PRO A 129 11.66 14.98 2.83
C PRO A 129 10.87 13.68 2.64
N PHE A 130 11.43 12.65 1.99
CA PHE A 130 10.82 11.33 1.87
C PHE A 130 11.26 10.36 2.97
N SER A 131 12.32 10.69 3.72
CA SER A 131 12.86 9.87 4.81
C SER A 131 12.11 10.14 6.11
N HIS A 132 10.80 9.88 6.12
CA HIS A 132 9.99 9.95 7.32
C HIS A 132 9.80 8.57 7.91
N GLU A 133 10.27 8.39 9.15
CA GLU A 133 9.97 7.19 9.90
C GLU A 133 8.48 7.14 10.22
N CYS A 134 7.89 5.97 10.00
CA CYS A 134 6.53 5.65 10.43
C CYS A 134 5.44 6.59 9.90
N LYS A 135 5.52 7.03 8.64
CA LYS A 135 4.39 7.68 7.93
C LYS A 135 4.32 7.29 6.46
N ILE A 136 3.11 7.15 5.94
CA ILE A 136 2.87 7.02 4.48
C ILE A 136 3.10 8.39 3.83
N VAL A 137 3.98 8.45 2.83
CA VAL A 137 4.29 9.70 2.14
C VAL A 137 3.35 9.89 0.95
N ILE A 138 2.63 11.01 0.91
CA ILE A 138 1.68 11.35 -0.15
C ILE A 138 2.23 12.52 -0.95
N CYS A 139 2.32 12.36 -2.28
CA CYS A 139 2.89 13.38 -3.16
C CYS A 139 2.21 13.42 -4.52
N SER A 140 2.34 14.54 -5.22
CA SER A 140 1.83 14.67 -6.59
C SER A 140 2.82 14.14 -7.62
N TYR A 141 2.30 13.72 -8.77
CA TYR A 141 3.12 13.25 -9.90
C TYR A 141 4.21 14.25 -10.28
N GLU A 142 3.86 15.54 -10.37
CA GLU A 142 4.79 16.60 -10.78
C GLU A 142 5.90 16.81 -9.74
N TYR A 143 5.58 16.65 -8.46
CA TYR A 143 6.55 16.82 -7.38
C TYR A 143 7.55 15.65 -7.36
N VAL A 144 7.05 14.41 -7.46
CA VAL A 144 7.90 13.20 -7.53
C VAL A 144 8.84 13.26 -8.71
N ALA A 145 8.33 13.64 -9.89
CA ALA A 145 9.14 13.75 -11.11
C ALA A 145 10.32 14.73 -10.94
N ARG A 146 10.11 15.83 -10.21
CA ARG A 146 11.16 16.83 -9.93
C ARG A 146 12.15 16.41 -8.84
N GLN A 147 11.77 15.51 -7.94
CA GLN A 147 12.61 15.07 -6.82
C GLN A 147 13.07 13.61 -6.96
N LYS A 148 13.14 13.10 -8.20
CA LYS A 148 13.43 11.70 -8.53
C LYS A 148 14.65 11.14 -7.77
N GLU A 149 15.73 11.90 -7.73
CA GLU A 149 16.96 11.50 -7.04
C GLU A 149 16.72 11.20 -5.56
N LYS A 150 15.96 12.06 -4.87
CA LYS A 150 15.67 11.88 -3.43
C LYS A 150 14.71 10.73 -3.15
N VAL A 151 13.78 10.48 -4.08
CA VAL A 151 12.85 9.35 -4.00
C VAL A 151 13.60 8.03 -4.15
N GLN A 152 14.62 7.97 -5.01
CA GLN A 152 15.44 6.77 -5.22
C GLN A 152 16.34 6.41 -4.03
N LEU A 153 16.63 7.37 -3.14
CA LEU A 153 17.44 7.14 -1.93
C LEU A 153 16.67 6.42 -0.82
N VAL A 154 15.36 6.23 -0.96
CA VAL A 154 14.52 5.53 0.02
C VAL A 154 14.23 4.11 -0.49
N ASP A 155 14.38 3.12 0.38
CA ASP A 155 14.02 1.74 0.09
C ASP A 155 12.51 1.52 0.32
N TRP A 156 11.73 1.54 -0.76
CA TRP A 156 10.26 1.44 -0.73
C TRP A 156 9.76 -0.02 -0.62
N HIS A 157 8.54 -0.22 -0.13
CA HIS A 157 7.97 -1.56 0.17
C HIS A 157 6.57 -1.82 -0.41
#